data_AF-A0A0X8DBI2-F1
#
_entry.id   AF-A0A0X8DBI2-F1
#
_cell.length_a   1.000
_cell.length_b   1.000
_cell.length_c   1.000
_cell.angle_alpha   90.00
_cell.angle_beta   90.00
_cell.angle_gamma   90.00
#
_symmetry.space_group_name_H-M   'P 1'
#
loop_
_entity.id
_entity.type
_entity.pdbx_description
1 polymer ?
#
loop_
_entity_poly.entity_id
_entity_poly.type
_entity_poly.pdbx_seq_one_letter_code
_entity_poly.pdbx_strand_id
1 'polypeptide(L)'
;MMKLQFIFVSVLLYTMSVRCEDERFAEEKTECNKLFPTADEAEEHLRNLGSLPDESDKTALCFIHCIMEKTGMINEEKELQAPVIVEKLKGFPNGTEIENLEEMVEKCVEENTQEDHCEKAYGFAKCIMTSEINTKKEE
;
A
#
# COMPACT_ATOMS: atom_id res chain seq x y z
N MET A 1 -22.15 -33.34 27.60
CA MET A 1 -22.55 -32.26 26.67
C MET A 1 -21.80 -30.93 26.93
N MET A 2 -20.60 -30.94 27.52
CA MET A 2 -19.86 -29.71 27.85
C MET A 2 -18.68 -29.44 26.90
N LYS A 3 -18.04 -30.48 26.36
CA LYS A 3 -16.87 -30.36 25.45
C LYS A 3 -17.17 -29.68 24.12
N LEU A 4 -18.38 -29.82 23.59
CA LEU A 4 -18.76 -29.23 22.29
C LEU A 4 -18.91 -27.71 22.40
N GLN A 5 -19.45 -27.19 23.51
CA GLN A 5 -19.60 -25.75 23.71
C GLN A 5 -18.26 -25.03 23.90
N PHE A 6 -17.28 -25.66 24.56
CA PHE A 6 -15.93 -25.09 24.71
C PHE A 6 -15.20 -24.97 23.37
N ILE A 7 -15.39 -25.93 22.45
CA ILE A 7 -14.77 -25.88 21.11
C ILE A 7 -15.33 -24.70 20.31
N PHE A 8 -16.65 -24.47 20.34
CA PHE A 8 -17.27 -23.34 19.65
C PHE A 8 -16.76 -21.99 20.18
N VAL A 9 -16.61 -21.84 21.50
CA VAL A 9 -16.06 -20.61 22.10
C VAL A 9 -14.60 -20.40 21.70
N SER A 10 -13.78 -21.46 21.68
CA SER A 10 -12.39 -21.34 21.22
C SER A 10 -12.28 -20.96 19.74
N VAL A 11 -13.13 -21.50 18.86
CA VAL A 11 -13.16 -21.14 17.43
C VAL A 11 -13.66 -19.71 17.21
N LEU A 12 -14.64 -19.25 17.99
CA LEU A 12 -15.12 -17.86 17.93
C LEU A 12 -14.04 -16.87 18.39
N LEU A 13 -13.28 -17.19 19.44
CA LEU A 13 -12.14 -16.37 19.87
C LEU A 13 -10.97 -16.43 18.87
N TYR A 14 -10.74 -17.58 18.23
CA TYR A 14 -9.69 -17.75 17.22
C TYR A 14 -10.03 -17.01 15.92
N THR A 15 -11.29 -16.99 15.50
CA THR A 15 -11.72 -16.22 14.32
C THR A 15 -11.69 -14.71 14.54
N MET A 16 -11.91 -14.24 15.77
CA MET A 16 -11.70 -12.83 16.15
C MET A 16 -10.23 -12.39 16.09
N SER A 17 -9.27 -13.32 16.08
CA SER A 17 -7.83 -13.04 16.04
C SER A 17 -7.20 -13.20 14.65
N VAL A 18 -7.98 -13.52 13.60
CA VAL A 18 -7.47 -13.78 12.24
C VAL A 18 -7.89 -12.68 11.25
N ARG A 19 -7.72 -11.41 11.60
CA ARG A 19 -7.60 -10.31 10.62
C ARG A 19 -6.64 -9.23 11.12
N CYS A 20 -5.34 -9.44 10.93
CA CYS A 20 -4.41 -8.33 10.67
C CYS A 20 -4.33 -8.12 9.15
N GLU A 21 -5.46 -7.90 8.48
CA GLU A 21 -5.38 -7.17 7.22
C GLU A 21 -5.21 -5.70 7.62
N ASP A 22 -4.20 -5.05 7.05
CA ASP A 22 -3.92 -3.63 7.25
C ASP A 22 -5.18 -2.84 6.83
N GLU A 23 -6.09 -2.54 7.77
CA GLU A 23 -7.39 -1.89 7.51
C GLU A 23 -7.23 -0.43 7.03
N ARG A 24 -6.00 0.08 7.02
CA ARG A 24 -5.69 1.50 6.97
C ARG A 24 -6.09 2.19 5.66
N PHE A 25 -6.18 1.43 4.58
CA PHE A 25 -6.69 1.90 3.28
C PHE A 25 -7.82 1.01 2.74
N ALA A 26 -8.52 0.26 3.61
CA ALA A 26 -9.50 -0.73 3.18
C ALA A 26 -10.74 -0.11 2.50
N GLU A 27 -11.18 1.06 2.99
CA GLU A 27 -12.29 1.80 2.39
C GLU A 27 -11.89 2.35 1.02
N GLU A 28 -10.74 3.02 0.93
CA GLU A 28 -10.20 3.57 -0.31
C GLU A 28 -9.94 2.47 -1.34
N LYS A 29 -9.36 1.35 -0.92
CA LYS A 29 -9.20 0.15 -1.75
C LYS A 29 -10.53 -0.33 -2.29
N THR A 30 -11.56 -0.43 -1.45
CA THR A 30 -12.90 -0.86 -1.88
C THR A 30 -13.52 0.09 -2.90
N GLU A 31 -13.36 1.39 -2.72
CA GLU A 31 -13.86 2.39 -3.66
C GLU A 31 -13.09 2.40 -4.97
N CYS A 32 -11.77 2.35 -4.90
CA CYS A 32 -10.90 2.36 -6.06
C CYS A 32 -11.04 1.10 -6.90
N ASN A 33 -11.25 -0.06 -6.28
CA ASN A 33 -11.45 -1.32 -7.01
C ASN A 33 -12.74 -1.31 -7.85
N LYS A 34 -13.75 -0.50 -7.49
CA LYS A 34 -14.97 -0.33 -8.32
C LYS A 34 -14.68 0.40 -9.63
N LEU A 35 -13.69 1.30 -9.62
CA LEU A 35 -13.30 2.12 -10.77
C LEU A 35 -12.20 1.46 -11.59
N PHE A 36 -11.26 0.81 -10.91
CA PHE A 36 -10.08 0.17 -11.45
C PHE A 36 -9.96 -1.24 -10.85
N PRO A 37 -10.68 -2.23 -11.42
CA PRO A 37 -10.63 -3.58 -10.90
C PRO A 37 -9.23 -4.17 -11.04
N THR A 38 -8.56 -4.49 -9.93
CA THR A 38 -7.23 -5.10 -9.95
C THR A 38 -7.26 -6.52 -9.40
N ALA A 39 -6.31 -7.34 -9.83
CA ALA A 39 -6.07 -8.64 -9.19
C ALA A 39 -5.28 -8.46 -7.89
N ASP A 40 -5.52 -9.31 -6.90
CA ASP A 40 -4.77 -9.32 -5.63
C ASP A 40 -3.26 -9.53 -5.85
N GLU A 41 -2.89 -10.26 -6.93
CA GLU A 41 -1.51 -10.50 -7.35
C GLU A 41 -0.73 -9.21 -7.62
N ALA A 42 -1.39 -8.17 -8.14
CA ALA A 42 -0.77 -6.88 -8.42
C ALA A 42 -0.23 -6.23 -7.13
N GLU A 43 -1.03 -6.23 -6.07
CA GLU A 43 -0.64 -5.68 -4.78
C GLU A 43 0.40 -6.52 -4.07
N GLU A 44 0.29 -7.86 -4.16
CA GLU A 44 1.28 -8.78 -3.60
C GLU A 44 2.65 -8.57 -4.23
N HIS A 45 2.72 -8.49 -5.56
CA HIS A 45 3.95 -8.23 -6.29
C HIS A 45 4.55 -6.87 -5.92
N LEU A 46 3.74 -5.82 -5.83
CA LEU A 46 4.25 -4.51 -5.46
C LEU A 46 4.87 -4.52 -4.06
N ARG A 47 4.20 -5.17 -3.10
CA ARG A 47 4.65 -5.24 -1.70
C ARG A 47 5.90 -6.10 -1.51
N ASN A 48 5.99 -7.22 -2.22
CA ASN A 48 7.03 -8.23 -1.99
C ASN A 48 8.21 -8.10 -2.96
N LEU A 49 7.97 -7.59 -4.17
CA LEU A 49 8.96 -7.51 -5.26
C LEU A 49 9.27 -6.06 -5.66
N GLY A 50 8.49 -5.09 -5.20
CA GLY A 50 8.66 -3.68 -5.53
C GLY A 50 8.11 -3.29 -6.90
N SER A 51 7.45 -4.20 -7.62
CA SER A 51 6.95 -3.96 -8.98
C SER A 51 5.59 -4.62 -9.23
N LEU A 52 4.87 -4.20 -10.27
CA LEU A 52 3.66 -4.91 -10.71
C LEU A 52 4.04 -6.07 -11.65
N PRO A 53 3.17 -7.09 -11.81
CA PRO A 53 3.38 -8.17 -12.79
C PRO A 53 3.42 -7.65 -14.23
N ASP A 54 2.55 -6.69 -14.55
CA ASP A 54 2.50 -5.97 -15.82
C ASP A 54 2.46 -4.46 -15.55
N GLU A 55 3.60 -3.78 -15.74
CA GLU A 55 3.71 -2.33 -15.56
C GLU A 55 3.06 -1.53 -16.70
N SER A 56 2.57 -2.20 -17.75
CA SER A 56 1.78 -1.57 -18.82
C SER A 56 0.27 -1.57 -18.54
N ASP A 57 -0.19 -2.31 -17.53
CA ASP A 57 -1.59 -2.32 -17.12
C ASP A 57 -1.98 -1.00 -16.43
N LYS A 58 -2.51 -0.08 -17.24
CA LYS A 58 -3.04 1.21 -16.78
C LYS A 58 -4.10 1.07 -15.69
N THR A 59 -4.85 -0.03 -15.63
CA THR A 59 -5.85 -0.27 -14.58
C THR A 59 -5.17 -0.37 -13.22
N ALA A 60 -4.12 -1.20 -13.12
CA ALA A 60 -3.34 -1.34 -11.90
C ALA A 60 -2.63 -0.05 -11.50
N LEU A 61 -2.05 0.69 -12.47
CA LEU A 61 -1.42 1.99 -12.18
C LEU A 61 -2.44 3.00 -11.61
N CYS A 62 -3.61 3.09 -12.25
CA CYS A 62 -4.63 4.06 -11.84
C CYS A 62 -5.35 3.67 -10.55
N PHE A 63 -5.39 2.38 -10.21
CA PHE A 63 -5.82 1.95 -8.88
C PHE A 63 -4.92 2.50 -7.77
N ILE A 64 -3.59 2.44 -7.95
CA ILE A 64 -2.62 3.02 -7.00
C ILE A 64 -2.83 4.53 -6.90
N HIS A 65 -2.98 5.22 -8.03
CA HIS A 65 -3.30 6.65 -8.04
C HIS A 65 -4.56 6.97 -7.26
N CYS A 66 -5.64 6.21 -7.46
CA CYS A 66 -6.90 6.42 -6.78
C CYS A 66 -6.77 6.32 -5.26
N ILE A 67 -6.03 5.34 -4.73
CA ILE A 67 -5.80 5.22 -3.29
C ILE A 67 -5.00 6.42 -2.77
N MET A 68 -3.93 6.79 -3.49
CA MET A 68 -3.09 7.93 -3.09
C MET A 68 -3.84 9.26 -3.12
N GLU A 69 -4.73 9.46 -4.09
CA GLU A 69 -5.59 10.65 -4.17
C GLU A 69 -6.61 10.67 -3.02
N LYS A 70 -7.31 9.56 -2.77
CA LYS A 70 -8.31 9.49 -1.69
C LYS A 70 -7.72 9.69 -0.29
N THR A 71 -6.49 9.27 -0.10
CA THR A 71 -5.77 9.42 1.17
C THR A 71 -5.05 10.76 1.31
N GLY A 72 -5.09 11.62 0.29
CA GLY A 72 -4.44 12.92 0.25
C GLY A 72 -2.93 12.90 0.03
N MET A 73 -2.36 11.72 -0.28
CA MET A 73 -0.95 11.60 -0.71
C MET A 73 -0.70 12.27 -2.05
N ILE A 74 -1.74 12.38 -2.89
CA ILE A 74 -1.76 13.20 -4.11
C ILE A 74 -2.91 14.19 -3.98
N ASN A 75 -2.64 15.49 -4.22
CA ASN A 75 -3.67 16.53 -4.20
C ASN A 75 -4.45 16.60 -5.52
N GLU A 76 -5.45 17.50 -5.58
CA GLU A 76 -6.27 17.73 -6.77
C GLU A 76 -5.43 18.22 -7.96
N GLU A 77 -4.34 18.92 -7.70
CA GLU A 77 -3.33 19.39 -8.66
C GLU A 77 -2.38 18.27 -9.15
N LYS A 78 -2.58 17.04 -8.68
CA LYS A 78 -1.82 15.84 -9.09
C LYS A 78 -0.34 15.89 -8.69
N GLU A 79 -0.08 16.50 -7.54
CA GLU A 79 1.22 16.65 -6.90
C GLU A 79 1.31 15.76 -5.65
N LEU A 80 2.45 15.09 -5.48
CA LEU A 80 2.75 14.27 -4.31
C LEU A 80 2.93 15.16 -3.07
N GLN A 81 2.22 14.83 -2.00
CA GLN A 81 2.24 15.58 -0.75
C GLN A 81 3.16 14.89 0.27
N ALA A 82 4.48 15.15 0.17
CA ALA A 82 5.49 14.49 1.00
C ALA A 82 5.16 14.45 2.52
N PRO A 83 4.68 15.54 3.17
CA PRO A 83 4.32 15.49 4.59
C PRO A 83 3.15 14.53 4.89
N VAL A 84 2.17 14.46 4.00
CA VAL A 84 1.01 13.55 4.13
C VAL A 84 1.46 12.12 3.89
N ILE A 85 2.31 11.88 2.90
CA ILE A 85 2.88 10.57 2.59
C ILE A 85 3.64 10.03 3.81
N VAL A 86 4.52 10.83 4.42
CA VAL A 86 5.24 10.43 5.65
C VAL A 86 4.27 10.09 6.77
N GLU A 87 3.22 10.89 6.99
CA GLU A 87 2.18 10.60 7.99
C GLU A 87 1.49 9.26 7.71
N LYS A 88 1.10 9.02 6.47
CA LYS A 88 0.39 7.81 6.05
C LYS A 88 1.27 6.58 5.95
N LEU A 89 2.58 6.69 5.80
CA LEU A 89 3.50 5.56 5.72
C LEU A 89 4.11 5.18 7.09
N LYS A 90 3.94 6.00 8.12
CA LYS A 90 4.32 5.63 9.49
C LYS A 90 3.61 4.35 9.94
N GLY A 91 4.40 3.39 10.43
CA GLY A 91 3.89 2.09 10.84
C GLY A 91 3.33 1.26 9.68
N PHE A 92 3.73 1.51 8.43
CA PHE A 92 3.35 0.68 7.29
C PHE A 92 4.48 -0.26 6.86
N PRO A 93 4.18 -1.52 6.51
CA PRO A 93 2.91 -2.23 6.75
C PRO A 93 2.79 -2.73 8.20
N ASN A 94 1.57 -2.80 8.73
CA ASN A 94 1.25 -3.50 10.00
C ASN A 94 2.07 -3.08 11.24
N GLY A 95 2.31 -1.78 11.43
CA GLY A 95 3.10 -1.24 12.55
C GLY A 95 4.62 -1.27 12.34
N THR A 96 5.09 -1.69 11.17
CA THR A 96 6.53 -1.70 10.84
C THR A 96 7.02 -0.27 10.60
N GLU A 97 8.12 0.12 11.23
CA GLU A 97 8.80 1.37 10.90
C GLU A 97 9.66 1.19 9.66
N ILE A 98 9.56 2.17 8.76
CA ILE A 98 10.42 2.32 7.58
C ILE A 98 11.60 3.18 8.01
N GLU A 99 12.81 2.64 7.93
CA GLU A 99 14.03 3.39 8.28
C GLU A 99 14.24 4.54 7.30
N ASN A 100 14.62 5.71 7.80
CA ASN A 100 14.86 6.91 6.99
C ASN A 100 13.67 7.30 6.09
N LEU A 101 12.43 7.03 6.54
CA LEU A 101 11.20 7.26 5.78
C LEU A 101 11.12 8.67 5.17
N GLU A 102 11.47 9.71 5.92
CA GLU A 102 11.42 11.10 5.44
C GLU A 102 12.37 11.32 4.25
N GLU A 103 13.64 10.93 4.39
CA GLU A 103 14.64 11.02 3.32
C GLU A 103 14.24 10.19 2.10
N MET A 104 13.72 8.98 2.33
CA MET A 104 13.25 8.10 1.25
C MET A 104 12.08 8.73 0.49
N VAL A 105 11.11 9.31 1.20
CA VAL A 105 9.97 10.00 0.58
C VAL A 105 10.43 11.20 -0.22
N GLU A 106 11.31 12.04 0.33
CA GLU A 106 11.85 13.20 -0.39
C GLU A 106 12.53 12.77 -1.69
N LYS A 107 13.44 11.79 -1.61
CA LYS A 107 14.12 11.24 -2.79
C LYS A 107 13.13 10.70 -3.83
N CYS A 108 12.16 9.88 -3.40
CA CYS A 108 11.19 9.27 -4.31
C CYS A 108 10.21 10.29 -4.91
N VAL A 109 9.99 11.44 -4.28
CA VAL A 109 9.23 12.56 -4.87
C VAL A 109 10.08 13.29 -5.90
N GLU A 110 11.36 13.57 -5.60
CA GLU A 110 12.27 14.28 -6.50
C GLU A 110 12.60 13.49 -7.78
N GLU A 111 12.80 12.18 -7.67
CA GLU A 111 13.12 11.30 -8.81
C GLU A 111 11.89 11.02 -9.70
N ASN A 112 10.68 11.35 -9.23
CA ASN A 112 9.44 11.10 -9.94
C ASN A 112 9.15 12.21 -10.97
N THR A 113 9.32 11.86 -12.24
CA THR A 113 9.26 12.80 -13.37
C THR A 113 8.13 12.46 -14.35
N GLN A 114 7.29 11.49 -14.00
CA GLN A 114 6.21 10.99 -14.84
C GLN A 114 5.11 12.04 -14.99
N GLU A 115 4.67 12.27 -16.23
CA GLU A 115 3.59 13.22 -16.55
C GLU A 115 2.20 12.61 -16.31
N ASP A 116 2.00 11.35 -16.74
CA ASP A 116 0.76 10.61 -16.52
C ASP A 116 0.55 10.37 -15.02
N HIS A 117 -0.63 10.72 -14.50
CA HIS A 117 -0.89 10.69 -13.06
C HIS A 117 -0.90 9.28 -12.46
N CYS A 118 -1.28 8.28 -13.25
CA CYS A 118 -1.26 6.89 -12.83
C CYS A 118 0.18 6.36 -12.81
N GLU A 119 0.97 6.68 -13.82
CA GLU A 119 2.41 6.37 -13.86
C GLU A 119 3.19 7.11 -12.76
N LYS A 120 2.83 8.36 -12.45
CA LYS A 120 3.39 9.14 -11.35
C LYS A 120 3.14 8.46 -10.01
N ALA A 121 1.89 8.11 -9.71
CA ALA A 121 1.54 7.42 -8.48
C ALA A 121 2.29 6.07 -8.35
N TYR A 122 2.31 5.30 -9.44
CA TYR A 122 3.01 4.02 -9.46
C TYR A 122 4.52 4.17 -9.30
N GLY A 123 5.15 5.11 -10.03
CA GLY A 123 6.58 5.37 -9.96
C GLY A 123 7.02 5.70 -8.53
N PHE A 124 6.21 6.48 -7.81
CA PHE A 124 6.44 6.79 -6.41
C PHE A 124 6.33 5.51 -5.54
N ALA A 125 5.23 4.77 -5.66
CA ALA A 125 5.01 3.56 -4.86
C ALA A 125 6.11 2.51 -5.09
N LYS A 126 6.53 2.31 -6.35
CA LYS A 126 7.65 1.44 -6.75
C LYS A 126 8.97 1.89 -6.11
N CYS A 127 9.25 3.20 -6.10
CA CYS A 127 10.47 3.74 -5.51
C CYS A 127 10.56 3.45 -4.00
N ILE A 128 9.46 3.69 -3.26
CA ILE A 128 9.38 3.39 -1.82
C ILE A 128 9.57 1.89 -1.58
N MET A 129 8.77 1.04 -2.23
CA MET A 129 8.80 -0.41 -1.99
C MET A 129 10.17 -1.02 -2.34
N THR A 130 10.77 -0.59 -3.45
CA THR A 130 12.08 -1.08 -3.87
C THR A 130 13.19 -0.62 -2.92
N SER A 131 13.13 0.63 -2.45
CA SER A 131 14.09 1.17 -1.48
C SER A 131 14.00 0.38 -0.17
N GLU A 132 12.79 0.16 0.35
CA GLU A 132 12.54 -0.64 1.55
C GLU A 132 13.03 -2.09 1.44
N ILE A 133 12.77 -2.74 0.32
CA ILE A 133 13.22 -4.12 0.07
C ILE A 133 14.75 -4.18 0.02
N ASN A 134 15.41 -3.16 -0.53
CA ASN A 134 16.87 -3.15 -0.64
C ASN A 134 17.54 -2.88 0.70
N THR A 135 17.04 -1.93 1.49
CA THR A 135 17.54 -1.68 2.86
C THR A 135 17.53 -2.96 3.70
N LYS A 136 16.41 -3.71 3.69
CA LYS A 136 16.27 -4.98 4.44
C LYS A 136 17.17 -6.12 3.97
N LYS A 137 17.77 -6.05 2.78
CA LYS A 137 18.71 -7.06 2.28
C LYS A 137 20.15 -6.78 2.72
N GLU A 138 20.44 -5.55 3.10
CA GLU A 138 21.78 -5.11 3.50
C GLU A 138 22.02 -5.24 5.02
N GLU A 139 20.95 -5.47 5.80
CA GLU A 139 20.97 -5.85 7.23
C GLU A 139 21.24 -7.35 7.47
#